data_AF-A0A170UZ29-F1
#
_entry.id   AF-A0A170UZ29-F1
#
_cell.length_a   1.000
_cell.length_b   1.000
_cell.length_c   1.000
_cell.angle_alpha   90.00
_cell.angle_beta   90.00
_cell.angle_gamma   90.00
#
_symmetry.space_group_name_H-M   'P 1'
#
loop_
_entity.id
_entity.type
_entity.pdbx_description
1 polymer ?
#
loop_
_entity_poly.entity_id
_entity_poly.type
_entity_poly.pdbx_seq_one_letter_code
_entity_poly.pdbx_strand_id
1 'polypeptide(L)'
;YVEATKKIIQVSRYIESELRKIKEIYIFGQPVTSVIAMGSDLFHIYRLSEKLNEKGWNLNPLQFPSGIHLCVTHMHTQEGVADGFIKDVKEIVRELLKEPLLKVEGKMAVYGMSHEIPDRTIVADFTRLYIDSMYYTPKEEKTCVNGVI
;
A
#
# COMPACT_ATOMS: atom_id res chain seq x y z
N TYR A 1 0.54 -5.30 -27.99
CA TYR A 1 -0.11 -6.09 -26.92
C TYR A 1 0.79 -7.24 -26.45
N VAL A 2 1.09 -8.25 -27.28
CA VAL A 2 1.89 -9.44 -26.88
C VAL A 2 3.25 -9.08 -26.27
N GLU A 3 3.98 -8.15 -26.89
CA GLU A 3 5.28 -7.70 -26.38
C GLU A 3 5.20 -7.04 -25.00
N ALA A 4 4.21 -6.15 -24.80
CA ALA A 4 3.99 -5.49 -23.52
C ALA A 4 3.63 -6.51 -22.43
N THR A 5 2.75 -7.46 -22.73
CA THR A 5 2.42 -8.55 -21.81
C THR A 5 3.66 -9.38 -21.46
N LYS A 6 4.49 -9.72 -22.45
CA LYS A 6 5.74 -10.46 -22.22
C LYS A 6 6.68 -9.72 -21.28
N LYS A 7 6.88 -8.41 -21.50
CA LYS A 7 7.71 -7.55 -20.63
C LYS A 7 7.17 -7.48 -19.21
N ILE A 8 5.86 -7.26 -19.05
CA ILE A 8 5.20 -7.20 -17.74
C ILE A 8 5.35 -8.51 -16.99
N ILE A 9 5.11 -9.65 -17.63
CA ILE A 9 5.23 -10.96 -16.99
C ILE A 9 6.68 -11.29 -16.63
N GLN A 10 7.65 -10.92 -17.48
CA GLN A 10 9.08 -11.09 -17.17
C GLN A 10 9.48 -10.29 -15.92
N VAL A 11 9.07 -9.02 -15.84
CA VAL A 11 9.37 -8.17 -14.69
C VAL A 11 8.63 -8.62 -13.43
N SER A 12 7.37 -9.05 -13.56
CA SER A 12 6.61 -9.64 -12.45
C SER A 12 7.34 -10.85 -11.86
N ARG A 13 7.78 -11.79 -12.70
CA ARG A 13 8.55 -12.97 -12.26
C ARG A 13 9.88 -12.58 -11.63
N TYR A 14 10.57 -11.57 -12.18
CA TYR A 14 11.81 -11.07 -11.60
C TYR A 14 11.57 -10.51 -10.19
N ILE A 15 10.62 -9.60 -10.03
CA ILE A 15 10.25 -9.02 -8.73
C ILE A 15 9.84 -10.12 -7.76
N GLU A 16 8.96 -11.03 -8.16
CA GLU A 16 8.54 -12.16 -7.32
C GLU A 16 9.75 -12.98 -6.84
N SER A 17 10.65 -13.34 -7.77
CA SER A 17 11.83 -14.16 -7.44
C SER A 17 12.78 -13.46 -6.47
N GLU A 18 12.91 -12.14 -6.55
CA GLU A 18 13.75 -11.35 -5.65
C GLU A 18 13.10 -11.14 -4.29
N LEU A 19 11.79 -10.90 -4.25
CA LEU A 19 11.05 -10.76 -3.00
C LEU A 19 11.04 -12.07 -2.21
N ARG A 20 10.95 -13.23 -2.88
CA ARG A 20 11.06 -14.55 -2.21
C ARG A 20 12.42 -14.80 -1.54
N LYS A 21 13.46 -14.04 -1.88
CA LYS A 21 14.78 -14.14 -1.23
C LYS A 21 14.83 -13.39 0.11
N ILE A 22 13.84 -12.54 0.39
CA ILE A 22 13.71 -11.80 1.65
C ILE A 22 12.93 -12.69 2.62
N LYS A 23 13.60 -13.23 3.65
CA LYS A 23 13.03 -14.28 4.51
C LYS A 23 11.92 -13.76 5.44
N GLU A 24 11.90 -12.46 5.67
CA GLU A 24 11.02 -11.78 6.62
C GLU A 24 9.67 -11.39 6.02
N ILE A 25 9.51 -11.60 4.72
CA ILE A 25 8.24 -11.50 4.01
C ILE A 25 7.97 -12.81 3.27
N TYR A 26 6.71 -13.05 2.93
CA TYR A 26 6.32 -14.15 2.06
C TYR A 26 5.38 -13.65 0.97
N ILE A 27 5.38 -14.36 -0.16
CA ILE A 27 4.44 -14.13 -1.25
C ILE A 27 3.23 -15.04 -1.05
N PHE A 28 2.03 -14.48 -1.16
CA PHE A 28 0.80 -15.27 -1.08
C PHE A 28 0.67 -16.15 -2.33
N GLY A 29 0.68 -17.48 -2.11
CA GLY A 29 0.52 -18.47 -3.18
C GLY A 29 1.62 -18.40 -4.25
N GLN A 30 1.20 -18.66 -5.50
CA GLN A 30 2.08 -18.65 -6.68
C GLN A 30 1.44 -17.75 -7.76
N PRO A 31 1.80 -16.46 -7.81
CA PRO A 31 1.24 -15.54 -8.80
C PRO A 31 1.68 -15.95 -10.21
N VAL A 32 0.72 -16.16 -11.11
CA VAL A 32 0.98 -16.54 -12.51
C VAL A 32 0.90 -15.35 -13.47
N THR A 33 0.51 -14.17 -12.98
CA THR A 33 0.25 -12.96 -13.76
C THR A 33 1.09 -11.77 -13.28
N SER A 34 0.56 -10.55 -13.38
CA SER A 34 1.24 -9.30 -13.06
C SER A 34 1.06 -8.85 -11.61
N VAL A 35 0.24 -9.53 -10.81
CA VAL A 35 -0.06 -9.11 -9.43
C VAL A 35 0.72 -9.97 -8.45
N ILE A 36 1.48 -9.32 -7.56
CA ILE A 36 2.29 -9.97 -6.53
C ILE A 36 1.80 -9.47 -5.18
N ALA A 37 1.19 -10.35 -4.40
CA ALA A 37 0.75 -10.07 -3.04
C ALA A 37 1.76 -10.61 -2.04
N MET A 38 2.06 -9.83 -0.99
CA MET A 38 3.04 -10.16 0.04
C MET A 38 2.51 -9.86 1.45
N GLY A 39 2.97 -10.69 2.40
CA GLY A 39 2.67 -10.61 3.83
C GLY A 39 3.93 -10.78 4.67
N SER A 40 3.80 -10.67 5.99
CA SER A 40 4.87 -10.94 6.95
C SER A 40 4.27 -11.45 8.26
N ASP A 41 4.96 -12.40 8.89
CA ASP A 41 4.64 -12.88 10.24
C ASP A 41 5.53 -12.26 11.32
N LEU A 42 6.54 -11.46 10.92
CA LEU A 42 7.52 -10.86 11.85
C LEU A 42 7.19 -9.42 12.22
N PHE A 43 6.51 -8.70 11.33
CA PHE A 43 6.05 -7.33 11.57
C PHE A 43 4.73 -7.10 10.86
N HIS A 44 3.99 -6.06 11.25
CA HIS A 44 2.72 -5.75 10.60
C HIS A 44 2.96 -5.21 9.17
N ILE A 45 2.50 -5.93 8.14
CA ILE A 45 2.79 -5.65 6.72
C ILE A 45 2.43 -4.23 6.27
N TYR A 46 1.41 -3.62 6.87
CA TYR A 46 1.06 -2.23 6.57
C TYR A 46 2.12 -1.19 6.94
N ARG A 47 3.04 -1.49 7.88
CA ARG A 47 4.19 -0.62 8.15
C ARG A 47 5.17 -0.60 6.97
N LEU A 48 5.34 -1.74 6.30
CA LEU A 48 6.09 -1.78 5.03
C LEU A 48 5.39 -0.95 3.97
N SER A 49 4.06 -1.02 3.87
CA SER A 49 3.28 -0.19 2.96
C SER A 49 3.46 1.31 3.20
N GLU A 50 3.47 1.74 4.45
CA GLU A 50 3.60 3.14 4.84
C GLU A 50 4.98 3.68 4.50
N LYS A 51 6.04 2.97 4.89
CA LYS A 51 7.43 3.30 4.57
C LYS A 51 7.71 3.31 3.07
N LEU A 52 7.13 2.36 2.33
CA LEU A 52 7.18 2.36 0.86
C LEU A 52 6.47 3.60 0.28
N ASN A 53 5.37 4.01 0.89
CA ASN A 53 4.63 5.20 0.48
C ASN A 53 5.40 6.51 0.73
N GLU A 54 6.14 6.61 1.82
CA GLU A 54 7.07 7.72 2.07
C GLU A 54 8.15 7.80 0.99
N LYS A 55 8.57 6.66 0.43
CA LYS A 55 9.48 6.59 -0.73
C LYS A 55 8.79 6.77 -2.09
N GLY A 56 7.49 7.06 -2.12
CA GLY A 56 6.72 7.31 -3.34
C GLY A 56 6.06 6.08 -3.96
N TRP A 57 6.21 4.89 -3.37
CA TRP A 57 5.53 3.68 -3.85
C TRP A 57 4.09 3.62 -3.34
N ASN A 58 3.13 3.42 -4.24
CA ASN A 58 1.73 3.27 -3.87
C ASN A 58 1.30 1.81 -4.09
N LEU A 59 1.22 1.04 -3.00
CA LEU A 59 0.78 -0.34 -3.01
C LEU A 59 -0.64 -0.43 -2.47
N ASN A 60 -1.37 -1.44 -2.94
CA ASN A 60 -2.74 -1.67 -2.51
C ASN A 60 -2.75 -2.51 -1.23
N PRO A 61 -3.35 -2.02 -0.12
CA PRO A 61 -3.59 -2.84 1.05
C PRO A 61 -4.63 -3.92 0.75
N LEU A 62 -4.40 -5.12 1.30
CA LEU A 62 -5.29 -6.28 1.27
C LEU A 62 -5.75 -6.61 2.69
N GLN A 63 -6.92 -7.23 2.81
CA GLN A 63 -7.51 -7.66 4.07
C GLN A 63 -8.02 -9.11 3.95
N PHE A 64 -8.09 -9.82 5.09
CA PHE A 64 -8.57 -11.20 5.17
C PHE A 64 -7.80 -12.19 4.26
N PRO A 65 -6.46 -12.34 4.40
CA PRO A 65 -5.58 -11.86 5.48
C PRO A 65 -4.94 -10.48 5.22
N SER A 66 -4.34 -9.89 6.25
CA SER A 66 -3.56 -8.65 6.10
C SER A 66 -2.41 -8.86 5.11
N GLY A 67 -2.36 -8.02 4.07
CA GLY A 67 -1.34 -8.11 3.03
C GLY A 67 -1.22 -6.81 2.25
N ILE A 68 -0.25 -6.74 1.35
CA ILE A 68 -0.16 -5.67 0.36
C ILE A 68 0.13 -6.29 -1.00
N HIS A 69 -0.30 -5.65 -2.09
CA HIS A 69 0.07 -6.11 -3.42
C HIS A 69 0.60 -5.00 -4.33
N LEU A 70 1.51 -5.41 -5.21
CA LEU A 70 1.94 -4.64 -6.37
C LEU A 70 1.30 -5.22 -7.62
N CYS A 71 0.62 -4.38 -8.40
CA CYS A 71 0.21 -4.72 -9.76
C CYS A 71 1.25 -4.19 -10.74
N VAL A 72 2.04 -5.10 -11.32
CA VAL A 72 3.07 -4.78 -12.30
C VAL A 72 2.39 -4.36 -13.61
N THR A 73 2.70 -3.16 -14.05
CA THR A 73 2.25 -2.57 -15.31
C THR A 73 3.44 -2.25 -16.19
N HIS A 74 3.19 -1.74 -17.41
CA HIS A 74 4.27 -1.35 -18.31
C HIS A 74 5.23 -0.29 -17.72
N MET A 75 4.76 0.57 -16.81
CA MET A 75 5.61 1.56 -16.15
C MET A 75 6.70 0.92 -15.27
N HIS A 76 6.43 -0.27 -14.75
CA HIS A 76 7.38 -1.01 -13.92
C HIS A 76 8.45 -1.72 -14.75
N THR A 77 8.27 -1.79 -16.08
CA THR A 77 9.25 -2.41 -16.99
C THR A 77 10.32 -1.43 -17.46
N GLN A 78 10.27 -0.18 -17.02
CA GLN A 78 11.32 0.81 -17.29
C GLN A 78 12.60 0.46 -16.52
N GLU A 79 13.73 0.87 -17.06
CA GLU A 79 15.04 0.57 -16.49
C GLU A 79 15.16 1.10 -15.05
N GLY A 80 15.67 0.25 -14.15
CA GLY A 80 15.89 0.58 -12.75
C GLY A 80 14.65 0.63 -11.85
N VAL A 81 13.43 0.60 -12.38
CA VAL A 81 12.21 0.67 -11.55
C VAL A 81 12.02 -0.59 -10.71
N ALA A 82 12.15 -1.77 -11.32
CA ALA A 82 12.03 -3.03 -10.60
C ALA A 82 13.13 -3.19 -9.54
N ASP A 83 14.38 -2.85 -9.90
CA ASP A 83 15.53 -2.93 -8.98
C ASP A 83 15.40 -1.94 -7.83
N GLY A 84 14.96 -0.72 -8.11
CA GLY A 84 14.66 0.31 -7.11
C GLY A 84 13.61 -0.17 -6.11
N PHE A 85 12.51 -0.75 -6.61
CA PHE A 85 11.47 -1.32 -5.75
C PHE A 85 12.03 -2.41 -4.84
N ILE A 86 12.76 -3.38 -5.39
CA ILE A 86 13.35 -4.49 -4.62
C ILE A 86 14.34 -3.96 -3.57
N LYS A 87 15.17 -2.98 -3.93
CA LYS A 87 16.13 -2.35 -3.03
C LYS A 87 15.41 -1.68 -1.85
N ASP A 88 14.38 -0.88 -2.13
CA ASP A 88 13.63 -0.18 -1.09
C ASP A 88 12.92 -1.16 -0.15
N VAL A 89 12.31 -2.23 -0.69
CA VAL A 89 11.72 -3.28 0.14
C VAL A 89 12.79 -3.91 1.06
N LYS A 90 13.96 -4.26 0.53
CA LYS A 90 15.06 -4.84 1.33
C LYS A 90 15.54 -3.89 2.43
N GLU A 91 15.67 -2.60 2.14
CA GLU A 91 16.09 -1.59 3.12
C GLU A 91 15.04 -1.41 4.22
N ILE A 92 13.77 -1.24 3.84
CA ILE A 92 12.69 -1.00 4.78
C ILE A 92 12.44 -2.22 5.66
N VAL A 93 12.48 -3.44 5.11
CA VAL A 93 12.34 -4.66 5.92
C VAL A 93 13.42 -4.71 7.00
N ARG A 94 14.68 -4.39 6.68
CA ARG A 94 15.76 -4.34 7.69
C ARG A 94 15.51 -3.28 8.76
N GLU A 95 14.92 -2.14 8.40
CA GLU A 95 14.54 -1.10 9.36
C GLU A 95 13.43 -1.58 10.29
N LEU A 96 12.38 -2.19 9.76
CA LEU A 96 11.23 -2.67 10.52
C LEU A 96 11.60 -3.78 11.52
N LEU A 97 12.61 -4.59 11.20
CA LEU A 97 13.11 -5.64 12.10
C LEU A 97 13.83 -5.10 13.34
N LYS A 98 14.21 -3.82 13.37
CA LYS A 98 14.75 -3.20 14.60
C LYS A 98 13.68 -3.04 15.67
N GLU A 99 12.43 -2.84 15.26
CA GLU A 99 11.29 -2.60 16.14
C GLU A 99 10.03 -3.32 15.61
N PRO A 100 10.01 -4.67 15.60
CA PRO A 100 8.97 -5.45 14.92
C PRO A 100 7.58 -5.32 15.57
N LEU A 101 7.54 -5.07 16.88
CA LEU A 101 6.32 -4.99 17.69
C LEU A 101 5.67 -3.59 17.70
N LEU A 102 6.26 -2.61 17.02
CA LEU A 102 5.66 -1.29 16.95
C LEU A 102 4.33 -1.36 16.18
N LYS A 103 3.31 -0.69 16.71
CA LYS A 103 1.97 -0.67 16.13
C LYS A 103 1.95 0.08 14.80
N VAL A 104 0.93 -0.22 13.99
CA VAL A 104 0.63 0.54 12.78
C VAL A 104 -0.01 1.86 13.19
N GLU A 105 0.44 2.96 12.60
CA GLU A 105 -0.12 4.29 12.83
C GLU A 105 -0.70 4.87 11.53
N GLY A 106 -1.22 6.10 11.62
CA GLY A 106 -1.69 6.86 10.46
C GLY A 106 -2.82 6.20 9.66
N LYS A 107 -2.83 6.45 8.35
CA LYS A 107 -3.86 5.95 7.43
C LYS A 107 -3.92 4.42 7.38
N MET A 108 -2.80 3.77 7.63
CA MET A 108 -2.70 2.32 7.58
C MET A 108 -3.29 1.65 8.83
N ALA A 109 -3.34 2.37 9.96
CA ALA A 109 -4.05 1.91 11.15
C ALA A 109 -5.54 1.70 10.90
N VAL A 110 -6.17 2.52 10.04
CA VAL A 110 -7.57 2.33 9.63
C VAL A 110 -7.76 0.97 8.96
N TYR A 111 -6.86 0.62 8.04
CA TYR A 111 -6.89 -0.70 7.39
C TYR A 111 -6.63 -1.84 8.38
N GLY A 112 -5.70 -1.67 9.32
CA GLY A 112 -5.42 -2.65 10.39
C GLY A 112 -6.63 -2.89 11.29
N MET A 113 -7.23 -1.82 11.81
CA MET A 113 -8.38 -1.88 12.70
C MET A 113 -9.66 -2.34 12.00
N SER A 114 -9.88 -1.95 10.73
CA SER A 114 -11.10 -2.35 10.00
C SER A 114 -11.26 -3.87 9.85
N HIS A 115 -10.16 -4.62 9.92
CA HIS A 115 -10.20 -6.07 9.99
C HIS A 115 -10.75 -6.58 11.34
N GLU A 116 -10.35 -5.93 12.44
CA GLU A 116 -10.67 -6.30 13.83
C GLU A 116 -12.07 -5.82 14.28
N ILE A 117 -12.60 -4.74 13.67
CA ILE A 117 -13.93 -4.21 14.01
C ILE A 117 -15.01 -5.24 13.66
N PRO A 118 -15.73 -5.81 14.67
CA PRO A 118 -16.76 -6.82 14.42
C PRO A 118 -18.01 -6.21 13.76
N ASP A 119 -18.33 -4.97 14.13
CA ASP A 119 -19.48 -4.24 13.62
C ASP A 119 -19.17 -3.59 12.25
N ARG A 120 -19.66 -4.23 11.19
CA ARG A 120 -19.47 -3.75 9.82
C ARG A 120 -20.22 -2.44 9.51
N THR A 121 -21.18 -2.02 10.34
CA THR A 121 -21.89 -0.75 10.13
C THR A 121 -20.96 0.45 10.30
N ILE A 122 -20.00 0.38 11.23
CA ILE A 122 -18.99 1.42 11.44
C ILE A 122 -18.12 1.62 10.19
N VAL A 123 -17.74 0.51 9.53
CA VAL A 123 -16.97 0.58 8.28
C VAL A 123 -17.80 1.22 7.15
N ALA A 124 -19.10 0.92 7.09
CA ALA A 124 -20.02 1.54 6.13
C ALA A 124 -20.18 3.04 6.36
N ASP A 125 -20.35 3.48 7.60
CA ASP A 125 -20.48 4.90 7.95
C ASP A 125 -19.20 5.68 7.64
N PHE A 126 -18.03 5.11 7.96
CA PHE A 126 -16.76 5.70 7.59
C PHE A 126 -16.60 5.85 6.07
N THR A 127 -16.99 4.82 5.31
CA THR A 127 -16.96 4.84 3.84
C THR A 127 -17.88 5.91 3.27
N ARG A 128 -19.07 6.07 3.87
CA ARG A 128 -20.01 7.12 3.50
C ARG A 128 -19.41 8.51 3.73
N LEU A 129 -18.86 8.75 4.92
CA LEU A 129 -18.21 10.03 5.24
C LEU A 129 -17.03 10.33 4.30
N TYR A 130 -16.25 9.32 3.92
CA TYR A 130 -15.18 9.47 2.94
C TYR A 130 -15.73 9.94 1.58
N ILE A 131 -16.79 9.30 1.07
CA ILE A 131 -17.42 9.70 -0.19
C ILE A 131 -18.03 11.11 -0.07
N ASP A 132 -18.75 11.41 1.00
CA ASP A 132 -19.34 12.74 1.24
C ASP A 132 -18.24 13.83 1.25
N SER A 133 -17.08 13.54 1.84
CA SER A 133 -15.94 14.46 1.87
C SER A 133 -15.35 14.76 0.48
N MET A 134 -15.40 13.80 -0.45
CA MET A 134 -14.91 13.99 -1.82
C MET A 134 -15.75 15.00 -2.62
N TYR A 135 -17.02 15.19 -2.24
CA TYR A 135 -17.95 16.13 -2.87
C TYR A 135 -18.21 17.38 -2.02
N TYR A 136 -17.54 17.50 -0.87
CA TYR A 136 -17.72 18.65 0.01
C TYR A 136 -17.20 19.93 -0.65
N THR A 137 -18.11 20.85 -0.95
CA THR A 137 -17.77 22.21 -1.39
C THR A 137 -18.10 23.15 -0.23
N PRO A 138 -17.09 23.71 0.45
CA PRO A 138 -17.33 24.68 1.52
C PRO A 138 -18.10 25.87 0.96
N LYS A 139 -19.18 26.29 1.63
CA LYS A 139 -19.78 27.59 1.34
C LYS A 139 -18.85 28.66 1.92
N GLU A 140 -18.48 29.65 1.12
CA GLU A 140 -17.75 30.81 1.62
C GLU A 140 -18.54 31.43 2.78
N GLU A 141 -17.96 31.44 3.98
CA GLU A 141 -18.45 32.30 5.05
C GLU A 141 -18.22 33.73 4.60
N LYS A 142 -19.31 34.48 4.39
CA LYS A 142 -19.24 35.93 4.23
C LYS A 142 -18.70 36.51 5.54
N THR A 143 -17.40 36.67 5.65
CA THR A 143 -16.81 37.55 6.65
C THR A 143 -17.18 38.98 6.24
N CYS A 144 -18.24 39.50 6.85
CA CYS A 144 -18.52 40.93 6.85
C CYS A 144 -17.37 41.61 7.60
N VAL A 145 -16.32 41.98 6.88
CA VAL A 145 -15.33 42.93 7.38
C VAL A 145 -16.06 44.27 7.42
N ASN A 146 -16.58 44.63 8.59
CA ASN A 146 -17.11 45.97 8.82
C ASN A 146 -15.95 46.95 8.65
N GLY A 147 -15.86 47.60 7.49
CA GLY A 147 -15.00 48.75 7.27
C GLY A 147 -15.37 49.84 8.27
N VAL A 148 -14.46 50.08 9.21
CA VAL A 148 -14.50 51.28 10.06
C VAL A 148 -13.92 52.41 9.21
N ILE A 149 -14.76 53.42 8.98
CA ILE A 149 -14.40 54.75 8.46
C ILE A 149 -13.68 55.51 9.58
#